data_AF-A0A7W1VP76-F1
#
_entry.id   AF-A0A7W1VP76-F1
#
_cell.length_a   1.000
_cell.length_b   1.000
_cell.length_c   1.000
_cell.angle_alpha   90.00
_cell.angle_beta   90.00
_cell.angle_gamma   90.00
#
_symmetry.space_group_name_H-M   'P 1'
#
loop_
_entity.id
_entity.type
_entity.pdbx_description
1 polymer ?
#
loop_
_entity_poly.entity_id
_entity_poly.type
_entity_poly.pdbx_seq_one_letter_code
_entity_poly.pdbx_strand_id
1 'polypeptide(L)'
;MSLKDQKTLRIVLAETPVQTRFETLQKLLENGYTVTCTTESGSVATESPNVLLIQKDSAPGHIVEQAESARVEREAVKQGEWKPWFPVIDYDRCTNCMQCLSFCLFGVYGVDQDHKIEVQNNDSCKTNCPACSRVCPEAAIMFPKYKTGPINGDIVTTADLQREKMKIDISALLGGDVYAMLRTRSERAQSRFSKERDPDKALKERQRCLVKLAEAGDIPAEVLMALPSPEEIAQRAETAKAKAAAALQNNSK
;
A
#
# COMPACT_ATOMS: atom_id res chain seq x y z
N MET A 1 -8.34 -1.51 8.77
CA MET A 1 -8.74 -2.45 9.83
C MET A 1 -7.53 -3.31 10.12
N SER A 2 -7.27 -3.60 11.40
CA SER A 2 -6.14 -4.46 11.80
C SER A 2 -6.26 -5.84 11.15
N LEU A 3 -5.15 -6.48 10.77
CA LEU A 3 -5.12 -7.84 10.20
C LEU A 3 -5.89 -8.88 11.05
N LYS A 4 -6.03 -8.61 12.36
CA LYS A 4 -6.78 -9.45 13.30
C LYS A 4 -8.30 -9.41 13.09
N ASP A 5 -8.82 -8.36 12.43
CA ASP A 5 -10.26 -8.11 12.28
C ASP A 5 -10.80 -8.38 10.85
N GLN A 6 -9.96 -8.81 9.90
CA GLN A 6 -10.39 -9.10 8.54
C GLN A 6 -11.09 -10.48 8.46
N LYS A 7 -12.39 -10.52 8.12
CA LYS A 7 -13.17 -11.76 7.85
C LYS A 7 -12.83 -12.45 6.51
N THR A 8 -11.68 -12.14 5.92
CA THR A 8 -11.27 -12.63 4.60
C THR A 8 -10.18 -13.68 4.75
N LEU A 9 -10.32 -14.79 4.02
CA LEU A 9 -9.35 -15.88 4.06
C LEU A 9 -8.02 -15.51 3.40
N ARG A 10 -6.94 -15.75 4.14
CA ARG A 10 -5.56 -15.71 3.71
C ARG A 10 -5.06 -17.13 3.48
N ILE A 11 -4.69 -17.43 2.26
CA ILE A 11 -4.10 -18.69 1.87
C ILE A 11 -2.59 -18.58 1.98
N VAL A 12 -1.98 -19.54 2.65
CA VAL A 12 -0.54 -19.67 2.75
C VAL A 12 -0.16 -20.95 2.02
N LEU A 13 0.57 -20.79 0.92
CA LEU A 13 1.06 -21.91 0.12
C LEU A 13 2.45 -22.29 0.63
N ALA A 14 2.58 -23.49 1.16
CA ALA A 14 3.87 -24.09 1.49
C ALA A 14 4.34 -24.87 0.26
N GLU A 15 5.35 -24.32 -0.43
CA GLU A 15 6.07 -24.92 -1.55
C GLU A 15 5.18 -25.46 -2.69
N THR A 16 5.03 -24.68 -3.77
CA THR A 16 4.41 -25.17 -5.03
C THR A 16 5.50 -25.37 -6.09
N PRO A 17 5.43 -26.43 -6.91
CA PRO A 17 6.36 -26.62 -8.03
C PRO A 17 6.39 -25.38 -8.92
N VAL A 18 7.59 -24.96 -9.35
CA VAL A 18 7.79 -23.73 -10.12
C VAL A 18 6.89 -23.67 -11.37
N GLN A 19 6.62 -24.81 -12.01
CA GLN A 19 5.75 -24.86 -13.20
C GLN A 19 4.27 -24.58 -12.91
N THR A 20 3.75 -24.93 -11.74
CA THR A 20 2.31 -24.81 -11.40
C THR A 20 2.01 -23.67 -10.41
N ARG A 21 3.06 -23.07 -9.84
CA ARG A 21 2.97 -21.94 -8.90
C ARG A 21 2.21 -20.76 -9.49
N PHE A 22 2.52 -20.37 -10.74
CA PHE A 22 1.88 -19.22 -11.38
C PHE A 22 0.36 -19.41 -11.56
N GLU A 23 -0.05 -20.55 -12.14
CA GLU A 23 -1.46 -20.86 -12.39
C GLU A 23 -2.27 -20.93 -11.08
N THR A 24 -1.67 -21.52 -10.04
CA THR A 24 -2.26 -21.61 -8.70
C THR A 24 -2.46 -20.22 -8.09
N LEU A 25 -1.43 -19.38 -8.10
CA LEU A 25 -1.49 -18.02 -7.57
C LEU A 25 -2.55 -17.19 -8.31
N GLN A 26 -2.59 -17.29 -9.64
CA GLN A 26 -3.55 -16.57 -10.47
C GLN A 26 -4.99 -16.97 -10.10
N LYS A 27 -5.31 -18.26 -10.08
CA LYS A 27 -6.67 -18.75 -9.76
C LYS A 27 -7.13 -18.34 -8.37
N LEU A 28 -6.24 -18.43 -7.36
CA LEU A 28 -6.57 -18.00 -6.00
C LEU A 28 -6.88 -16.49 -5.93
N LEU A 29 -6.08 -15.67 -6.62
CA LEU A 29 -6.29 -14.23 -6.67
C LEU A 29 -7.51 -13.83 -7.51
N GLU A 30 -7.89 -14.62 -8.51
CA GLU A 30 -9.14 -14.42 -9.28
C GLU A 30 -10.37 -14.71 -8.41
N ASN A 31 -10.28 -15.66 -7.48
CA ASN A 31 -11.35 -15.97 -6.54
C ASN A 31 -11.36 -15.09 -5.27
N GLY A 32 -10.47 -14.09 -5.20
CA GLY A 32 -10.50 -13.08 -4.13
C GLY A 32 -9.69 -13.42 -2.88
N TYR A 33 -8.88 -14.48 -2.92
CA TYR A 33 -8.05 -14.89 -1.79
C TYR A 33 -6.76 -14.07 -1.70
N THR A 34 -6.31 -13.77 -0.48
CA THR A 34 -4.97 -13.22 -0.25
C THR A 34 -3.98 -14.36 -0.14
N VAL A 35 -2.84 -14.32 -0.86
CA VAL A 35 -1.90 -15.45 -0.89
C VAL A 35 -0.54 -15.04 -0.35
N THR A 36 0.07 -15.87 0.49
CA THR A 36 1.45 -15.76 0.97
C THR A 36 2.19 -17.07 0.67
N CYS A 37 3.43 -17.01 0.17
CA CYS A 37 4.26 -18.20 -0.04
C CYS A 37 5.29 -18.30 1.09
N THR A 38 5.55 -19.49 1.62
CA THR A 38 6.61 -19.73 2.63
C THR A 38 7.54 -20.86 2.25
N THR A 39 8.74 -20.85 2.84
CA THR A 39 9.82 -21.84 2.67
C THR A 39 9.76 -22.93 3.75
N GLU A 40 10.57 -23.99 3.65
CA GLU A 40 10.68 -25.05 4.68
C GLU A 40 11.02 -24.52 6.08
N SER A 41 11.69 -23.37 6.18
CA SER A 41 12.09 -22.72 7.44
C SER A 41 11.27 -21.47 7.78
N GLY A 42 10.26 -21.14 6.97
CA GLY A 42 9.44 -19.96 7.15
C GLY A 42 8.42 -20.17 8.27
N SER A 43 8.56 -19.46 9.39
CA SER A 43 7.53 -19.41 10.43
C SER A 43 6.34 -18.59 9.95
N VAL A 44 5.24 -19.26 9.61
CA VAL A 44 3.93 -18.62 9.46
C VAL A 44 3.40 -18.35 10.87
N ALA A 45 2.73 -17.21 11.10
CA ALA A 45 1.93 -17.03 12.31
C ALA A 45 0.88 -18.14 12.38
N THR A 46 1.19 -19.19 13.14
CA THR A 46 0.33 -20.35 13.32
C THR A 46 -0.95 -19.93 14.02
N GLU A 47 -2.08 -20.40 13.48
CA GLU A 47 -3.40 -20.36 14.10
C GLU A 47 -4.05 -18.97 14.23
N SER A 48 -4.19 -18.29 13.10
CA SER A 48 -5.26 -17.30 12.96
C SER A 48 -6.48 -17.94 12.26
N PRO A 49 -7.73 -17.68 12.70
CA PRO A 49 -8.93 -18.28 12.11
C PRO A 49 -9.09 -17.97 10.61
N ASN A 50 -8.42 -16.91 10.13
CA ASN A 50 -8.46 -16.46 8.75
C ASN A 50 -7.27 -16.95 7.91
N VAL A 51 -6.40 -17.84 8.41
CA VAL A 51 -5.24 -18.36 7.67
C VAL A 51 -5.45 -19.84 7.32
N LEU A 52 -5.33 -20.19 6.04
CA LEU A 52 -5.40 -21.56 5.53
C LEU A 52 -4.04 -21.95 4.94
N LEU A 53 -3.41 -22.98 5.52
CA LEU A 53 -2.18 -23.57 5.00
C LEU A 53 -2.53 -24.67 3.99
N ILE A 54 -2.03 -24.56 2.76
CA ILE A 54 -2.20 -25.60 1.72
C ILE A 54 -0.83 -26.20 1.42
N GLN A 55 -0.73 -27.53 1.51
CA GLN A 55 0.51 -28.31 1.37
C GLN A 55 0.88 -28.67 -0.08
N LYS A 56 2.15 -29.10 -0.19
CA LYS A 56 3.15 -29.06 -1.27
C LYS A 56 2.85 -29.68 -2.65
N ASP A 57 1.76 -30.44 -2.84
CA ASP A 57 1.60 -31.25 -4.07
C ASP A 57 0.18 -31.25 -4.67
N SER A 58 -0.64 -30.24 -4.36
CA SER A 58 -2.02 -30.16 -4.87
C SER A 58 -2.09 -29.52 -6.27
N ALA A 59 -2.89 -30.09 -7.17
CA ALA A 59 -3.18 -29.49 -8.46
C ALA A 59 -3.86 -28.11 -8.28
N PRO A 60 -3.62 -27.11 -9.17
CA PRO A 60 -4.15 -25.75 -9.01
C PRO A 60 -5.68 -25.70 -8.80
N GLY A 61 -6.43 -26.60 -9.45
CA GLY A 61 -7.88 -26.71 -9.26
C GLY A 61 -8.29 -27.20 -7.87
N HIS A 62 -7.55 -28.17 -7.32
CA HIS A 62 -7.82 -28.72 -5.99
C HIS A 62 -7.52 -27.70 -4.88
N ILE A 63 -6.49 -26.87 -5.09
CA ILE A 63 -6.14 -25.77 -4.17
C ILE A 63 -7.27 -24.73 -4.08
N VAL A 64 -7.90 -24.40 -5.22
CA VAL A 64 -9.05 -23.49 -5.27
C VAL A 64 -10.27 -24.10 -4.59
N GLU A 65 -10.51 -25.39 -4.80
CA GLU A 65 -11.61 -26.12 -4.16
C GLU A 65 -11.43 -26.16 -2.63
N GLN A 66 -10.23 -26.50 -2.15
CA GLN A 66 -9.89 -26.45 -0.72
C GLN A 66 -10.05 -25.05 -0.13
N ALA A 67 -9.66 -24.01 -0.87
CA ALA A 67 -9.83 -22.63 -0.48
C ALA A 67 -11.32 -22.22 -0.36
N GLU A 68 -12.16 -22.61 -1.32
CA GLU A 68 -13.60 -22.36 -1.28
C GLU A 68 -14.29 -23.15 -0.16
N SER A 69 -13.93 -24.42 0.05
CA SER A 69 -14.46 -25.22 1.16
C SER A 69 -14.12 -24.59 2.51
N ALA A 70 -12.86 -24.20 2.72
CA ALA A 70 -12.45 -23.49 3.93
C ALA A 70 -13.14 -22.13 4.09
N ARG A 71 -13.48 -21.45 2.98
CA ARG A 71 -14.26 -20.20 2.99
C ARG A 71 -15.68 -20.41 3.49
N VAL A 72 -16.33 -21.47 3.03
CA VAL A 72 -17.67 -21.83 3.48
C VAL A 72 -17.65 -22.24 4.95
N GLU A 73 -16.72 -23.10 5.35
CA GLU A 73 -16.57 -23.56 6.75
C GLU A 73 -16.32 -22.41 7.73
N ARG A 74 -15.58 -21.38 7.30
CA ARG A 74 -15.16 -20.26 8.15
C ARG A 74 -16.02 -19.01 7.95
N GLU A 75 -17.12 -19.11 7.22
CA GLU A 75 -18.03 -17.99 6.89
C GLU A 75 -17.31 -16.73 6.39
N ALA A 76 -16.21 -16.93 5.64
CA ALA A 76 -15.37 -15.84 5.18
C ALA A 76 -16.01 -15.11 3.98
N VAL A 77 -15.92 -13.77 4.00
CA VAL A 77 -16.56 -12.91 3.00
C VAL A 77 -15.89 -13.09 1.64
N LYS A 78 -16.68 -13.40 0.61
CA LYS A 78 -16.20 -13.38 -0.79
C LYS A 78 -16.11 -11.93 -1.24
N GLN A 79 -14.90 -11.47 -1.53
CA GLN A 79 -14.66 -10.14 -2.10
C GLN A 79 -15.40 -10.04 -3.46
N GLY A 80 -16.19 -8.97 -3.66
CA GLY A 80 -16.98 -8.75 -4.89
C GLY A 80 -16.15 -8.33 -6.12
N GLU A 81 -16.77 -7.67 -7.12
CA GLU A 81 -16.18 -7.13 -8.39
C GLU A 81 -14.96 -6.19 -8.23
N TRP A 82 -14.47 -5.99 -7.02
CA TRP A 82 -13.20 -5.33 -6.81
C TRP A 82 -12.08 -6.20 -7.38
N LYS A 83 -11.16 -5.60 -8.14
CA LYS A 83 -9.99 -6.33 -8.66
C LYS A 83 -8.94 -6.43 -7.55
N PRO A 84 -8.77 -7.59 -6.88
CA PRO A 84 -7.77 -7.70 -5.82
C PRO A 84 -6.40 -7.57 -6.46
N TRP A 85 -5.76 -6.44 -6.21
CA TRP A 85 -4.44 -6.06 -6.70
C TRP A 85 -3.53 -5.96 -5.49
N PHE A 86 -2.77 -7.03 -5.24
CA PHE A 86 -1.96 -7.16 -4.03
C PHE A 86 -0.53 -7.58 -4.35
N PRO A 87 0.45 -7.07 -3.61
CA PRO A 87 1.81 -7.59 -3.68
C PRO A 87 1.89 -8.94 -2.98
N VAL A 88 2.71 -9.84 -3.53
CA VAL A 88 3.14 -11.09 -2.93
C VAL A 88 4.66 -11.00 -2.73
N ILE A 89 5.13 -11.31 -1.53
CA ILE A 89 6.57 -11.32 -1.21
C ILE A 89 7.10 -12.73 -1.40
N ASP A 90 8.17 -12.87 -2.18
CA ASP A 90 8.96 -14.08 -2.31
C ASP A 90 10.08 -14.08 -1.26
N TYR A 91 9.87 -14.76 -0.14
CA TYR A 91 10.82 -14.73 0.98
C TYR A 91 12.15 -15.42 0.66
N ASP A 92 12.20 -16.31 -0.35
CA ASP A 92 13.45 -16.90 -0.84
C ASP A 92 14.44 -15.86 -1.40
N ARG A 93 13.91 -14.80 -2.00
CA ARG A 93 14.70 -13.72 -2.59
C ARG A 93 14.76 -12.48 -1.70
N CYS A 94 13.85 -12.38 -0.74
CA CYS A 94 13.77 -11.20 0.12
C CYS A 94 14.93 -11.17 1.12
N THR A 95 15.80 -10.18 0.99
CA THR A 95 16.90 -9.92 1.94
C THR A 95 16.48 -9.06 3.14
N ASN A 96 15.18 -8.84 3.33
CA ASN A 96 14.62 -7.99 4.39
C ASN A 96 15.18 -6.55 4.41
N CYS A 97 15.54 -5.98 3.24
CA CYS A 97 16.18 -4.66 3.12
C CYS A 97 15.26 -3.44 3.41
N MET A 98 13.97 -3.65 3.67
CA MET A 98 12.97 -2.61 4.02
C MET A 98 12.73 -1.48 2.99
N GLN A 99 13.24 -1.60 1.77
CA GLN A 99 13.02 -0.58 0.74
C GLN A 99 11.54 -0.47 0.33
N CYS A 100 10.84 -1.60 0.19
CA CYS A 100 9.42 -1.62 -0.13
C CYS A 100 8.54 -0.95 0.93
N LEU A 101 8.90 -1.08 2.22
CA LEU A 101 8.26 -0.41 3.34
C LEU A 101 8.38 1.11 3.22
N SER A 102 9.60 1.61 3.01
CA SER A 102 9.87 3.05 2.89
C SER A 102 9.27 3.66 1.62
N PHE A 103 9.20 2.89 0.54
CA PHE A 103 8.74 3.35 -0.76
C PHE A 103 7.21 3.40 -0.89
N CYS A 104 6.49 2.53 -0.19
CA CYS A 104 5.04 2.44 -0.33
C CYS A 104 4.30 3.61 0.36
N LEU A 105 3.80 4.55 -0.45
CA LEU A 105 2.98 5.68 0.04
C LEU A 105 1.62 5.26 0.63
N PHE A 106 1.18 4.03 0.39
CA PHE A 106 -0.13 3.54 0.79
C PHE A 106 -0.11 2.68 2.06
N GLY A 107 1.06 2.52 2.70
CA GLY A 107 1.17 1.76 3.95
C GLY A 107 0.81 0.28 3.83
N VAL A 108 1.04 -0.33 2.65
CA VAL A 108 0.70 -1.73 2.38
C VAL A 108 1.55 -2.69 3.20
N TYR A 109 2.82 -2.33 3.44
CA TYR A 109 3.78 -3.15 4.16
C TYR A 109 3.91 -2.71 5.61
N GLY A 110 4.28 -3.66 6.47
CA GLY A 110 4.69 -3.42 7.84
C GLY A 110 5.77 -4.42 8.25
N VAL A 111 6.12 -4.43 9.54
CA VAL A 111 7.07 -5.37 10.12
C VAL A 111 6.39 -6.17 11.22
N ASP A 112 6.75 -7.45 11.32
CA ASP A 112 6.29 -8.34 12.39
C ASP A 112 7.11 -8.16 13.69
N GLN A 113 6.87 -9.03 14.67
CA GLN A 113 7.57 -9.01 15.95
C GLN A 113 9.06 -9.35 15.84
N ASP A 114 9.45 -10.09 14.79
CA ASP A 114 10.83 -10.49 14.51
C ASP A 114 11.53 -9.51 13.53
N HIS A 115 10.94 -8.33 13.32
CA HIS A 115 11.40 -7.32 12.36
C HIS A 115 11.52 -7.82 10.92
N LYS A 116 10.71 -8.81 10.52
CA LYS A 116 10.57 -9.23 9.12
C LYS A 116 9.49 -8.44 8.42
N ILE A 117 9.77 -8.09 7.16
CA ILE A 117 8.81 -7.41 6.30
C ILE A 117 7.61 -8.31 6.02
N GLU A 118 6.40 -7.77 6.17
CA GLU A 118 5.17 -8.46 5.78
C GLU A 118 4.18 -7.50 5.11
N VAL A 119 3.22 -8.08 4.38
CA VAL A 119 2.10 -7.32 3.81
C VAL A 119 1.00 -7.26 4.88
N GLN A 120 0.74 -6.05 5.41
CA GLN A 120 -0.26 -5.85 6.48
C GLN A 120 -1.57 -5.25 5.98
N ASN A 121 -1.51 -4.36 4.98
CA ASN A 121 -2.68 -3.65 4.47
C ASN A 121 -2.85 -3.88 2.97
N ASN A 122 -3.13 -5.12 2.58
CA ASN A 122 -3.33 -5.52 1.19
C ASN A 122 -4.34 -4.61 0.47
N ASP A 123 -5.45 -4.28 1.13
CA ASP A 123 -6.55 -3.46 0.59
C ASP A 123 -6.15 -2.02 0.29
N SER A 124 -5.07 -1.54 0.91
CA SER A 124 -4.55 -0.19 0.66
C SER A 124 -3.68 -0.12 -0.60
N CYS A 125 -3.39 -1.25 -1.24
CA CYS A 125 -2.57 -1.26 -2.45
C CYS A 125 -3.31 -0.58 -3.60
N LYS A 126 -2.72 0.49 -4.15
CA LYS A 126 -3.28 1.18 -5.32
C LYS A 126 -3.32 0.24 -6.52
N THR A 127 -4.53 0.00 -7.04
CA THR A 127 -4.77 -0.86 -8.20
C THR A 127 -3.85 -0.50 -9.37
N ASN A 128 -3.22 -1.51 -9.97
CA ASN A 128 -2.27 -1.42 -11.10
C ASN A 128 -0.98 -0.62 -10.80
N CYS A 129 -0.59 -0.46 -9.53
CA CYS A 129 0.69 0.14 -9.15
C CYS A 129 1.74 -0.95 -8.82
N PRO A 130 2.74 -1.21 -9.70
CA PRO A 130 3.81 -2.20 -9.45
C PRO A 130 5.09 -1.56 -8.88
N ALA A 131 5.02 -0.34 -8.38
CA ALA A 131 6.21 0.49 -8.16
C ALA A 131 7.16 -0.09 -7.09
N CYS A 132 6.62 -0.74 -6.05
CA CYS A 132 7.42 -1.47 -5.04
C CYS A 132 8.06 -2.77 -5.56
N SER A 133 7.63 -3.30 -6.72
CA SER A 133 8.34 -4.41 -7.38
C SER A 133 9.60 -3.92 -8.08
N ARG A 134 9.52 -2.77 -8.73
CA ARG A 134 10.64 -2.14 -9.46
C ARG A 134 11.74 -1.59 -8.56
N VAL A 135 11.44 -1.38 -7.29
CA VAL A 135 12.39 -0.87 -6.29
C VAL A 135 13.15 -2.00 -5.59
N CYS A 136 12.66 -3.23 -5.67
CA CYS A 136 13.26 -4.35 -4.95
C CYS A 136 14.54 -4.82 -5.69
N PRO A 137 15.71 -4.81 -5.04
CA PRO A 137 16.99 -5.18 -5.68
C PRO A 137 17.06 -6.66 -6.06
N GLU A 138 16.31 -7.51 -5.35
CA GLU A 138 16.24 -8.95 -5.58
C GLU A 138 14.97 -9.37 -6.33
N ALA A 139 14.19 -8.39 -6.83
CA ALA A 139 12.92 -8.62 -7.51
C ALA A 139 11.93 -9.53 -6.73
N ALA A 140 12.00 -9.51 -5.39
CA ALA A 140 11.24 -10.39 -4.51
C ALA A 140 9.75 -10.02 -4.38
N ILE A 141 9.37 -8.79 -4.75
CA ILE A 141 7.98 -8.33 -4.70
C ILE A 141 7.31 -8.59 -6.05
N MET A 142 6.21 -9.36 -6.03
CA MET A 142 5.50 -9.81 -7.22
C MET A 142 4.04 -9.32 -7.22
N PHE A 143 3.49 -9.11 -8.40
CA PHE A 143 2.09 -8.80 -8.65
C PHE A 143 1.56 -9.76 -9.72
N PRO A 144 0.98 -10.91 -9.34
CA PRO A 144 0.60 -11.94 -10.31
C PRO A 144 -0.38 -11.47 -11.40
N LYS A 145 -1.16 -10.42 -11.14
CA LYS A 145 -2.06 -9.80 -12.12
C LYS A 145 -1.40 -8.79 -13.06
N TYR A 146 -0.09 -8.61 -12.97
CA TYR A 146 0.66 -7.74 -13.86
C TYR A 146 0.91 -8.42 -15.19
N LYS A 147 1.02 -7.64 -16.26
CA LYS A 147 1.05 -8.17 -17.63
C LYS A 147 2.41 -8.74 -18.06
N THR A 148 3.49 -8.42 -17.35
CA THR A 148 4.86 -8.63 -17.85
C THR A 148 5.77 -9.14 -16.75
N GLY A 149 6.57 -10.16 -17.06
CA GLY A 149 7.67 -10.64 -16.22
C GLY A 149 8.82 -9.63 -16.09
N PRO A 150 9.61 -9.71 -15.00
CA PRO A 150 9.50 -10.65 -13.87
C PRO A 150 8.47 -10.23 -12.80
N ILE A 151 7.81 -9.08 -12.95
CA ILE A 151 6.93 -8.50 -11.92
C ILE A 151 5.70 -9.38 -11.65
N ASN A 152 5.20 -10.10 -12.65
CA ASN A 152 4.10 -11.05 -12.50
C ASN A 152 4.49 -12.37 -11.79
N GLY A 153 5.76 -12.56 -11.45
CA GLY A 153 6.26 -13.81 -10.88
C GLY A 153 6.85 -14.79 -11.91
N ASP A 154 7.04 -14.37 -13.17
CA ASP A 154 7.84 -15.14 -14.13
C ASP A 154 9.29 -15.34 -13.65
N ILE A 155 9.98 -16.31 -14.25
CA ILE A 155 11.38 -16.65 -13.92
C ILE A 155 12.24 -15.39 -14.01
N VAL A 156 12.90 -15.08 -12.90
CA VAL A 156 13.79 -13.92 -12.81
C VAL A 156 15.17 -14.31 -13.30
N THR A 157 15.61 -13.68 -14.39
CA THR A 157 16.93 -13.93 -14.95
C THR A 157 18.00 -13.07 -14.28
N THR A 158 19.26 -13.46 -14.41
CA THR A 158 20.40 -12.66 -13.92
C THR A 158 20.45 -11.27 -14.56
N ALA A 159 20.02 -11.15 -15.82
CA ALA A 159 19.92 -9.87 -16.51
C ALA A 159 18.83 -8.95 -15.91
N ASP A 160 17.73 -9.51 -15.40
CA ASP A 160 16.70 -8.74 -14.70
C ASP A 160 17.22 -8.18 -13.39
N LEU A 161 17.91 -9.01 -12.59
CA LEU A 161 18.53 -8.58 -11.34
C LEU A 161 19.59 -7.51 -11.57
N GLN A 162 20.41 -7.65 -12.61
CA GLN A 162 21.42 -6.64 -12.97
C GLN A 162 20.79 -5.30 -13.35
N ARG A 163 19.71 -5.31 -14.15
CA ARG A 163 18.97 -4.08 -14.48
C ARG A 163 18.48 -3.35 -13.24
N GLU A 164 17.95 -4.08 -12.26
CA GLU A 164 17.34 -3.42 -11.10
C GLU A 164 18.41 -2.94 -10.11
N LYS A 165 19.49 -3.71 -9.93
CA LYS A 165 20.67 -3.28 -9.15
C LYS A 165 21.32 -2.03 -9.76
N MET A 166 21.41 -1.95 -11.08
CA MET A 166 22.00 -0.82 -11.79
C MET A 166 21.17 0.48 -11.66
N LYS A 167 19.83 0.40 -11.57
CA LYS A 167 18.98 1.57 -11.29
C LYS A 167 19.26 2.19 -9.92
N ILE A 168 19.56 1.36 -8.93
CA ILE A 168 19.91 1.80 -7.57
C ILE A 168 21.27 2.50 -7.60
N ASP A 169 22.22 1.95 -8.36
CA ASP A 169 23.58 2.49 -8.46
C ASP A 169 23.64 3.87 -9.15
N ILE A 170 22.80 4.09 -10.19
CA ILE A 170 22.67 5.41 -10.83
C ILE A 170 22.18 6.48 -9.84
N SER A 171 21.35 6.11 -8.87
CA SER A 171 20.87 7.04 -7.83
C SER A 171 22.00 7.45 -6.88
N ALA A 172 22.92 6.53 -6.58
CA ALA A 172 24.13 6.83 -5.80
C ALA A 172 25.13 7.68 -6.61
N LEU A 173 25.27 7.40 -7.91
CA LEU A 173 26.16 8.15 -8.82
C LEU A 173 25.69 9.59 -9.08
N LEU A 174 24.39 9.88 -9.01
CA LEU A 174 23.82 11.22 -9.22
C LEU A 174 23.78 12.10 -7.96
N GLY A 175 24.44 11.68 -6.88
CA GLY A 175 24.78 12.56 -5.75
C GLY A 175 23.63 12.85 -4.77
N GLY A 176 22.64 11.97 -4.66
CA GLY A 176 21.61 12.09 -3.63
C GLY A 176 20.85 10.79 -3.40
N ASP A 177 20.53 10.50 -2.13
CA ASP A 177 19.67 9.36 -1.81
C ASP A 177 18.24 9.64 -2.25
N VAL A 178 17.87 9.13 -3.43
CA VAL A 178 16.52 9.17 -3.99
C VAL A 178 15.49 8.62 -2.99
N TYR A 179 15.87 7.65 -2.16
CA TYR A 179 14.98 7.09 -1.14
C TYR A 179 14.76 8.05 0.03
N ALA A 180 15.79 8.78 0.48
CA ALA A 180 15.61 9.87 1.42
C ALA A 180 14.67 10.95 0.85
N MET A 181 14.84 11.33 -0.41
CA MET A 181 13.95 12.30 -1.07
C MET A 181 12.50 11.80 -1.19
N LEU A 182 12.30 10.52 -1.54
CA LEU A 182 10.97 9.90 -1.61
C LEU A 182 10.33 9.80 -0.22
N ARG A 183 11.11 9.47 0.81
CA ARG A 183 10.64 9.42 2.21
C ARG A 183 10.20 10.80 2.68
N THR A 184 11.02 11.83 2.47
CA THR A 184 10.66 13.23 2.79
C THR A 184 9.42 13.67 2.02
N ARG A 185 9.25 13.26 0.75
CA ARG A 185 8.04 13.55 -0.03
C ARG A 185 6.81 12.84 0.54
N SER A 186 6.94 11.60 0.98
CA SER A 186 5.88 10.81 1.61
C SER A 186 5.40 11.48 2.90
N GLU A 187 6.32 11.80 3.81
CA GLU A 187 6.03 12.50 5.07
C GLU A 187 5.34 13.84 4.82
N ARG A 188 5.83 14.63 3.86
CA ARG A 188 5.20 15.88 3.45
C ARG A 188 3.81 15.67 2.89
N ALA A 189 3.59 14.63 2.08
CA ALA A 189 2.28 14.31 1.53
C ALA A 189 1.30 13.88 2.63
N GLN A 190 1.76 13.09 3.60
CA GLN A 190 0.95 12.63 4.72
C GLN A 190 0.39 13.81 5.52
N SER A 191 1.20 14.86 5.75
CA SER A 191 0.73 16.10 6.38
C SER A 191 -0.37 16.85 5.59
N ARG A 192 -0.53 16.58 4.28
CA ARG A 192 -1.59 17.16 3.43
C ARG A 192 -2.89 16.36 3.47
N PHE A 193 -2.82 15.10 3.88
CA PHE A 193 -3.94 14.15 3.90
C PHE A 193 -4.36 13.73 5.32
N SER A 194 -3.71 14.27 6.36
CA SER A 194 -4.17 14.15 7.74
C SER A 194 -5.62 14.64 7.87
N LYS A 195 -6.46 13.88 8.59
CA LYS A 195 -7.87 14.23 8.86
C LYS A 195 -8.04 15.63 9.47
N GLU A 196 -7.02 16.12 10.15
CA GLU A 196 -6.95 17.49 10.65
C GLU A 196 -6.23 18.37 9.62
N ARG A 197 -7.02 19.01 8.75
CA ARG A 197 -6.56 20.10 7.90
C ARG A 197 -6.14 21.25 8.82
N ASP A 198 -4.84 21.45 9.00
CA ASP A 198 -4.27 22.56 9.79
C ASP A 198 -4.84 23.91 9.27
N PRO A 199 -5.78 24.52 10.01
CA PRO A 199 -6.47 25.73 9.57
C PRO A 199 -5.51 26.91 9.49
N ASP A 200 -4.49 26.94 10.35
CA ASP A 200 -3.54 28.04 10.44
C ASP A 200 -2.61 28.08 9.23
N LYS A 201 -2.23 26.90 8.73
CA LYS A 201 -1.44 26.80 7.49
C LYS A 201 -2.24 27.26 6.26
N ALA A 202 -3.54 26.97 6.21
CA ALA A 202 -4.42 27.45 5.15
C ALA A 202 -4.62 28.98 5.21
N LEU A 203 -4.74 29.55 6.41
CA LEU A 203 -4.85 31.00 6.61
C LEU A 203 -3.56 31.72 6.20
N LYS A 204 -2.39 31.19 6.58
CA LYS A 204 -1.09 31.77 6.20
C LYS A 204 -0.83 31.75 4.70
N GLU A 205 -1.14 30.65 4.01
CA GLU A 205 -0.99 30.61 2.54
C GLU A 205 -1.97 31.55 1.85
N ARG A 206 -3.20 31.69 2.36
CA ARG A 206 -4.17 32.67 1.83
C ARG A 206 -3.68 34.10 2.02
N GLN A 207 -3.16 34.46 3.21
CA GLN A 207 -2.58 35.78 3.48
C GLN A 207 -1.40 36.07 2.54
N ARG A 208 -0.49 35.10 2.36
CA ARG A 208 0.65 35.24 1.44
C ARG A 208 0.18 35.41 -0.01
N CYS A 209 -0.88 34.72 -0.42
CA CYS A 209 -1.46 34.85 -1.75
C CYS A 209 -2.09 36.24 -1.94
N LEU A 210 -2.82 36.75 -0.94
CA LEU A 210 -3.42 38.09 -0.96
C LEU A 210 -2.37 39.20 -1.03
N VAL A 211 -1.26 39.07 -0.30
CA VAL A 211 -0.12 40.00 -0.36
C VAL A 211 0.47 40.01 -1.78
N LYS A 212 0.75 38.83 -2.35
CA LYS A 212 1.26 38.72 -3.73
C LYS A 212 0.29 39.26 -4.78
N LEU A 213 -1.01 39.03 -4.60
CA LEU A 213 -2.06 39.50 -5.49
C LEU A 213 -2.24 41.03 -5.41
N ALA A 214 -2.05 41.62 -4.23
CA ALA A 214 -2.03 43.07 -4.04
C ALA A 214 -0.75 43.70 -4.63
N GLU A 215 0.40 43.03 -4.51
CA GLU A 215 1.68 43.46 -5.09
C GLU A 215 1.72 43.36 -6.63
N ALA A 216 0.99 42.39 -7.21
CA ALA A 216 0.94 42.16 -8.66
C ALA A 216 0.02 43.12 -9.44
N GLY A 217 -0.59 44.11 -8.78
CA GLY A 217 -1.05 45.36 -9.42
C GLY A 217 -2.35 45.35 -10.26
N ASP A 218 -3.02 44.21 -10.50
CA ASP A 218 -4.17 44.13 -11.44
C ASP A 218 -5.51 43.73 -10.79
N ILE A 219 -5.73 43.98 -9.49
CA ILE A 219 -7.00 43.64 -8.82
C ILE A 219 -7.75 44.90 -8.39
N PRO A 220 -8.96 45.16 -8.94
CA PRO A 220 -9.80 46.28 -8.55
C PRO A 220 -10.11 46.27 -7.04
N ALA A 221 -10.08 47.46 -6.42
CA ALA A 221 -10.26 47.63 -4.98
C ALA A 221 -11.61 47.09 -4.47
N GLU A 222 -12.65 47.08 -5.31
CA GLU A 222 -13.95 46.51 -4.92
C GLU A 222 -13.89 45.01 -4.64
N VAL A 223 -13.04 44.26 -5.35
CA VAL A 223 -12.89 42.80 -5.17
C VAL A 223 -12.16 42.49 -3.88
N LEU A 224 -11.17 43.31 -3.50
CA LEU A 224 -10.46 43.17 -2.24
C LEU A 224 -11.36 43.48 -1.04
N MET A 225 -12.27 44.45 -1.18
CA MET A 225 -13.25 44.79 -0.14
C MET A 225 -14.41 43.79 -0.02
N ALA A 226 -14.65 42.97 -1.05
CA ALA A 226 -15.64 41.89 -1.01
C ALA A 226 -15.11 40.61 -0.32
N LEU A 227 -13.81 40.55 0.00
CA LEU A 227 -13.25 39.44 0.76
C LEU A 227 -13.62 39.56 2.24
N PRO A 228 -13.98 38.44 2.91
CA PRO A 228 -14.32 38.47 4.32
C PRO A 228 -13.13 38.92 5.16
N SER A 229 -13.40 39.69 6.21
CA SER A 229 -12.38 40.25 7.10
C SER A 229 -11.63 39.13 7.86
N PRO A 230 -10.43 39.39 8.39
CA PRO A 230 -9.69 38.41 9.20
C PRO A 230 -10.51 37.86 10.38
N GLU A 231 -11.33 38.69 11.00
CA GLU A 231 -12.21 38.29 12.12
C GLU A 231 -13.37 37.40 11.64
N GLU A 232 -14.01 37.73 10.52
CA GLU A 232 -15.06 36.90 9.92
C GLU A 232 -14.52 35.54 9.48
N ILE A 233 -13.28 35.51 8.99
CA ILE A 233 -12.59 34.28 8.63
C ILE A 233 -12.31 33.43 9.87
N ALA A 234 -11.84 34.03 10.97
CA ALA A 234 -11.58 33.32 12.23
C ALA A 234 -12.88 32.72 12.81
N GLN A 235 -13.98 33.47 12.79
CA GLN A 235 -15.29 32.97 13.22
C GLN A 235 -15.79 31.81 12.34
N ARG A 236 -15.61 31.90 11.01
CA ARG A 236 -15.94 30.80 10.08
C ARG A 236 -15.06 29.57 10.31
N ALA A 237 -13.79 29.75 10.66
CA ALA A 237 -12.87 28.65 10.99
C ALA A 237 -13.28 27.95 12.28
N GLU A 238 -13.62 28.70 13.34
CA GLU A 238 -14.04 28.14 14.62
C GLU A 238 -15.37 27.38 14.51
N THR A 239 -16.34 27.92 13.76
CA THR A 239 -17.60 27.24 13.50
C THR A 239 -17.43 25.96 12.68
N ALA A 240 -16.51 25.95 11.70
CA ALA A 240 -16.17 24.75 10.94
C ALA A 240 -15.45 23.70 11.81
N LYS A 241 -14.54 24.12 12.70
CA LYS A 241 -13.85 23.27 13.67
C LYS A 241 -14.83 22.60 14.64
N ALA A 242 -15.79 23.37 15.16
CA ALA A 242 -16.85 22.85 16.03
C ALA A 242 -17.73 21.81 15.31
N LYS A 243 -18.12 22.07 14.05
CA LYS A 243 -18.87 21.10 13.23
C LYS A 243 -18.08 19.83 12.95
N ALA A 244 -16.78 19.93 12.67
CA ALA A 244 -15.90 18.78 12.46
C ALA A 244 -15.76 17.93 13.73
N ALA A 245 -15.59 18.57 14.89
CA ALA A 245 -15.55 17.88 16.19
C ALA A 245 -16.85 17.12 16.48
N ALA A 246 -18.01 17.74 16.22
CA ALA A 246 -19.32 17.10 16.37
C ALA A 246 -19.49 15.90 15.41
N ALA A 247 -19.03 16.02 14.16
CA ALA A 247 -19.07 14.91 13.20
C ALA A 247 -18.17 13.73 13.63
N LEU A 248 -17.00 14.00 14.21
CA LEU A 248 -16.11 12.96 14.74
C LEU A 248 -16.72 12.23 15.94
N GLN A 249 -17.41 12.95 16.83
CA GLN A 249 -18.13 12.34 17.96
C GLN A 249 -19.30 11.47 17.49
N ASN A 250 -20.02 11.88 16.44
CA ASN A 250 -21.13 11.11 15.88
C ASN A 250 -20.67 9.85 15.12
N ASN A 251 -19.45 9.85 14.59
CA ASN A 251 -18.87 8.69 13.88
C ASN A 251 -18.13 7.71 14.80
N SER A 252 -18.06 8.02 16.10
CA SER A 252 -17.40 7.20 17.14
C SER A 252 -18.42 6.48 18.05
N LYS A 253 -19.72 6.61 17.77
CA LYS A 253 -20.82 5.80 18.32
C LYS A 253 -21.26 4.79 17.29
#